data_AF-A0A918EBP3-F1
#
_entry.id   AF-A0A918EBP3-F1
#
_cell.length_a   1.000
_cell.length_b   1.000
_cell.length_c   1.000
_cell.angle_alpha   90.00
_cell.angle_beta   90.00
_cell.angle_gamma   90.00
#
_symmetry.space_group_name_H-M   'P 1'
#
loop_
_entity.id
_entity.type
_entity.pdbx_description
1 polymer ?
#
loop_
_entity_poly.entity_id
_entity_poly.type
_entity_poly.pdbx_seq_one_letter_code
_entity_poly.pdbx_strand_id
1 'polypeptide(L)'
;MVMVGAFVGALALLALSTFTSWPVGGGGGGGVLGGLAEEPVNPAYDSQAGDCLDWQRSDLSDITKVDCAAQHRFEVSGVVDIGSAFGPQAPFPGDEQWQQISQQHCTQVSLDYLGGKFDPFGKYTVGPLNPGERRWSEGQRTLRCGLQVAGPAGGLFPSFGSARTQDQSDVYDPGVCLGINGKSVGDPVDCAQPHTFEIVGVVNLGQASQEFPSPERQDEVMAGECDRIAAEYSGGADFGAKGLIVTWDTRAAESWAVGSKLANCKVGAVPAADGLTAWNGSVRNPNAPPLTTSNPPQTTAVQQEDATGAPLHPGSSSAESGSSAPPSSSSVVPTTSASVEPTE
;
A
#
# COMPACT_ATOMS: atom_id res chain seq x y z
N MET A 1 -74.74 15.91 35.50
CA MET A 1 -74.33 14.51 35.70
C MET A 1 -73.98 13.96 34.32
N VAL A 2 -72.78 14.21 33.80
CA VAL A 2 -71.47 13.70 34.24
C VAL A 2 -71.35 12.19 34.01
N MET A 3 -70.48 11.86 33.06
CA MET A 3 -69.64 10.66 32.98
C MET A 3 -70.30 9.27 32.92
N VAL A 4 -70.74 8.84 31.72
CA VAL A 4 -70.62 7.42 31.30
C VAL A 4 -70.34 7.28 29.77
N GLY A 5 -70.55 8.32 28.95
CA GLY A 5 -70.55 8.19 27.49
C GLY A 5 -69.20 8.17 26.75
N ALA A 6 -68.06 8.30 27.43
CA ALA A 6 -66.78 8.60 26.75
C ALA A 6 -65.82 7.41 26.55
N PHE A 7 -66.05 6.25 27.17
CA PHE A 7 -65.08 5.14 27.12
C PHE A 7 -65.47 3.92 26.28
N VAL A 8 -66.73 3.81 25.83
CA VAL A 8 -67.17 2.65 25.03
C VAL A 8 -67.17 2.94 23.52
N GLY A 9 -67.25 4.21 23.10
CA GLY A 9 -67.24 4.59 21.68
C GLY A 9 -65.87 4.49 20.99
N ALA A 10 -64.78 4.65 21.75
CA ALA A 10 -63.43 4.70 21.18
C ALA A 10 -62.85 3.30 20.84
N LEU A 11 -63.29 2.25 21.53
CA LEU A 11 -62.81 0.87 21.28
C LEU A 11 -63.54 0.18 20.12
N ALA A 12 -64.77 0.58 19.78
CA ALA A 12 -65.52 0.00 18.66
C ALA A 12 -65.08 0.52 17.28
N LEU A 13 -64.48 1.72 17.20
CA LEU A 13 -64.00 2.31 15.93
C LEU A 13 -62.57 1.87 15.57
N LEU A 14 -61.80 1.33 16.52
CA LEU A 14 -60.43 0.82 16.28
C LEU A 14 -60.38 -0.65 15.82
N ALA A 15 -61.49 -1.39 15.87
CA ALA A 15 -61.55 -2.80 15.47
C ALA A 15 -62.11 -3.04 14.05
N LEU A 16 -62.51 -1.99 13.32
CA LEU A 16 -63.11 -2.10 11.98
C LEU A 16 -62.27 -1.49 10.85
N SER A 17 -61.07 -0.97 11.13
CA SER A 17 -60.22 -0.26 10.17
C SER A 17 -59.07 -1.08 9.57
N THR A 18 -58.95 -2.38 9.87
CA THR A 18 -57.79 -3.19 9.43
C THR A 18 -58.05 -4.16 8.27
N PHE A 19 -59.18 -4.06 7.53
CA PHE A 19 -59.50 -5.10 6.52
C PHE A 19 -59.87 -4.70 5.09
N THR A 20 -59.83 -3.42 4.66
CA THR A 20 -60.23 -3.11 3.25
C THR A 20 -59.46 -1.98 2.58
N SER A 21 -58.16 -2.13 2.31
CA SER A 21 -57.48 -1.20 1.39
C SER A 21 -56.41 -1.89 0.55
N TRP A 22 -56.85 -2.41 -0.60
CA TRP A 22 -56.05 -2.68 -1.80
C TRP A 22 -56.64 -1.85 -2.96
N PRO A 23 -55.92 -1.58 -4.07
CA PRO A 23 -55.91 -0.26 -4.68
C PRO A 23 -56.63 -0.29 -6.03
N VAL A 24 -57.47 0.71 -6.31
CA VAL A 24 -57.88 0.98 -7.70
C VAL A 24 -57.77 2.47 -7.92
N GLY A 25 -56.90 2.82 -8.86
CA GLY A 25 -56.48 4.18 -9.12
C GLY A 25 -57.52 5.06 -9.80
N GLY A 26 -57.12 6.33 -9.95
CA GLY A 26 -57.71 7.25 -10.90
C GLY A 26 -57.99 8.63 -10.31
N GLY A 27 -57.12 9.59 -10.62
CA GLY A 27 -57.53 10.99 -10.78
C GLY A 27 -57.04 11.98 -9.73
N GLY A 28 -55.87 12.57 -10.02
CA GLY A 28 -55.68 14.02 -9.99
C GLY A 28 -55.66 14.75 -8.65
N GLY A 29 -54.47 15.24 -8.27
CA GLY A 29 -54.38 16.49 -7.52
C GLY A 29 -53.32 16.51 -6.42
N GLY A 30 -52.16 17.10 -6.74
CA GLY A 30 -51.40 17.92 -5.79
C GLY A 30 -50.38 17.21 -4.91
N GLY A 31 -49.10 17.55 -5.13
CA GLY A 31 -48.08 17.50 -4.10
C GLY A 31 -47.14 16.31 -4.14
N VAL A 32 -46.37 16.17 -5.22
CA VAL A 32 -45.11 15.41 -5.17
C VAL A 32 -44.11 16.26 -4.40
N LEU A 33 -44.09 16.11 -3.07
CA LEU A 33 -42.86 16.37 -2.33
C LEU A 33 -41.95 15.19 -2.62
N GLY A 34 -41.13 15.36 -3.66
CA GLY A 34 -40.00 14.49 -3.92
C GLY A 34 -39.12 14.50 -2.67
N GLY A 35 -39.14 13.40 -1.93
CA GLY A 35 -37.97 13.03 -1.15
C GLY A 35 -36.85 12.91 -2.18
N LEU A 36 -35.96 13.90 -2.21
CA LEU A 36 -34.64 13.68 -2.76
C LEU A 36 -34.11 12.49 -1.96
N ALA A 37 -34.09 11.32 -2.59
CA ALA A 37 -33.27 10.24 -2.08
C ALA A 37 -31.86 10.86 -2.02
N GLU A 38 -31.40 11.15 -0.81
CA GLU A 38 -30.05 11.62 -0.58
C GLU A 38 -29.17 10.54 -1.18
N GLU A 39 -28.51 10.83 -2.31
CA GLU A 39 -27.56 9.89 -2.89
C GLU A 39 -26.62 9.48 -1.76
N PRO A 40 -26.41 8.17 -1.52
CA PRO A 40 -25.50 7.75 -0.47
C PRO A 40 -24.16 8.42 -0.70
N VAL A 41 -23.76 9.28 0.25
CA VAL A 41 -22.51 10.03 0.15
C VAL A 41 -21.39 9.01 0.16
N ASN A 42 -20.61 8.98 -0.92
CA ASN A 42 -19.49 8.05 -1.02
C ASN A 42 -18.53 8.33 0.17
N PRO A 43 -18.24 7.32 1.02
CA PRO A 43 -17.49 7.50 2.27
C PRO A 43 -16.12 8.14 2.12
N ALA A 44 -15.49 8.02 0.95
CA ALA A 44 -14.20 8.65 0.65
C ALA A 44 -14.27 10.19 0.67
N TYR A 45 -15.47 10.75 0.57
CA TYR A 45 -15.68 12.18 0.52
C TYR A 45 -16.05 12.77 1.88
N ASP A 46 -16.51 11.96 2.82
CA ASP A 46 -16.73 12.40 4.19
C ASP A 46 -15.54 12.08 5.09
N SER A 47 -14.54 11.39 4.57
CA SER A 47 -13.35 11.02 5.32
C SER A 47 -12.46 12.22 5.66
N GLN A 48 -11.92 12.19 6.87
CA GLN A 48 -11.06 13.17 7.51
C GLN A 48 -9.70 12.53 7.85
N ALA A 49 -8.73 13.36 8.23
CA ALA A 49 -7.43 12.88 8.68
C ALA A 49 -7.57 11.81 9.78
N GLY A 50 -6.94 10.65 9.60
CA GLY A 50 -7.03 9.50 10.49
C GLY A 50 -8.09 8.46 10.13
N ASP A 51 -8.94 8.73 9.14
CA ASP A 51 -9.83 7.71 8.61
C ASP A 51 -9.09 6.77 7.67
N CYS A 52 -9.36 5.47 7.79
CA CYS A 52 -8.85 4.44 6.90
C CYS A 52 -9.94 3.97 5.94
N LEU A 53 -9.56 3.80 4.67
CA LEU A 53 -10.45 3.43 3.58
C LEU A 53 -9.96 2.15 2.92
N ASP A 54 -10.91 1.24 2.63
CA ASP A 54 -10.66 0.04 1.84
C ASP A 54 -11.64 -0.05 0.67
N TRP A 55 -11.21 -0.75 -0.37
CA TRP A 55 -11.99 -1.06 -1.57
C TRP A 55 -11.42 -2.32 -2.22
N GLN A 56 -12.23 -3.00 -3.04
CA GLN A 56 -11.77 -4.12 -3.86
C GLN A 56 -11.86 -3.80 -5.35
N ARG A 57 -12.81 -2.96 -5.75
CA ARG A 57 -13.02 -2.61 -7.16
C ARG A 57 -12.09 -1.48 -7.57
N SER A 58 -11.51 -1.60 -8.76
CA SER A 58 -10.59 -0.61 -9.32
C SER A 58 -11.23 0.76 -9.53
N ASP A 59 -12.55 0.81 -9.73
CA ASP A 59 -13.33 2.04 -9.90
C ASP A 59 -13.68 2.74 -8.57
N LEU A 60 -13.23 2.20 -7.44
CA LEU A 60 -13.51 2.68 -6.08
C LEU A 60 -15.02 2.76 -5.75
N SER A 61 -15.88 2.08 -6.50
CA SER A 61 -17.33 2.13 -6.30
C SER A 61 -17.78 1.45 -5.00
N ASP A 62 -16.95 0.56 -4.45
CA ASP A 62 -17.16 -0.16 -3.19
C ASP A 62 -16.33 0.41 -2.03
N ILE A 63 -15.83 1.63 -2.16
CA ILE A 63 -15.02 2.25 -1.11
C ILE A 63 -15.81 2.40 0.19
N THR A 64 -15.17 1.98 1.28
CA THR A 64 -15.76 2.02 2.62
C THR A 64 -14.75 2.55 3.62
N LYS A 65 -15.25 3.16 4.69
CA LYS A 65 -14.44 3.47 5.86
C LYS A 65 -14.35 2.24 6.76
N VAL A 66 -13.14 1.93 7.20
CA VAL A 66 -12.82 0.80 8.07
C VAL A 66 -11.98 1.24 9.26
N ASP A 67 -11.92 0.41 10.31
CA ASP A 67 -10.96 0.62 11.40
C ASP A 67 -9.54 0.45 10.84
N CYS A 68 -8.60 1.32 11.21
CA CYS A 68 -7.23 1.22 10.70
C CYS A 68 -6.52 -0.07 11.13
N ALA A 69 -6.92 -0.71 12.23
CA ALA A 69 -6.41 -2.03 12.61
C ALA A 69 -6.92 -3.15 11.68
N ALA A 70 -8.02 -2.92 10.96
CA ALA A 70 -8.45 -3.77 9.87
C ALA A 70 -7.67 -3.47 8.59
N GLN A 71 -7.79 -4.38 7.63
CA GLN A 71 -7.23 -4.20 6.29
C GLN A 71 -7.78 -2.92 5.65
N HIS A 72 -6.89 -2.07 5.15
CA HIS A 72 -7.23 -0.89 4.37
C HIS A 72 -6.16 -0.61 3.32
N ARG A 73 -6.46 0.23 2.33
CA ARG A 73 -5.51 0.60 1.25
C ARG A 73 -5.13 2.07 1.25
N PHE A 74 -5.83 2.88 2.04
CA PHE A 74 -5.59 4.31 2.13
C PHE A 74 -5.86 4.81 3.54
N GLU A 75 -4.91 5.54 4.11
CA GLU A 75 -5.13 6.31 5.34
C GLU A 75 -5.13 7.79 4.98
N VAL A 76 -6.24 8.48 5.26
CA VAL A 76 -6.36 9.90 4.98
C VAL A 76 -5.44 10.67 5.92
N SER A 77 -4.51 11.43 5.36
CA SER A 77 -3.61 12.32 6.09
C SER A 77 -4.15 13.73 6.23
N GLY A 78 -5.01 14.16 5.29
CA GLY A 78 -5.69 15.45 5.37
C GLY A 78 -6.61 15.74 4.19
N VAL A 79 -7.30 16.88 4.28
CA VAL A 79 -8.26 17.35 3.29
C VAL A 79 -7.79 18.70 2.76
N VAL A 80 -7.69 18.83 1.44
CA VAL A 80 -7.16 20.04 0.78
C VAL A 80 -8.14 20.52 -0.28
N ASP A 81 -8.44 21.82 -0.27
CA ASP A 81 -9.16 22.47 -1.36
C ASP A 81 -8.18 23.08 -2.37
N ILE A 82 -8.33 22.71 -3.64
CA ILE A 82 -7.53 23.23 -4.75
C ILE A 82 -8.33 24.16 -5.67
N GLY A 83 -9.48 24.66 -5.23
CA GLY A 83 -10.39 25.45 -6.07
C GLY A 83 -9.81 26.79 -6.53
N SER A 84 -8.87 27.35 -5.78
CA SER A 84 -8.17 28.58 -6.19
C SER A 84 -7.22 28.38 -7.38
N ALA A 85 -6.68 27.16 -7.56
CA ALA A 85 -5.82 26.81 -8.68
C ALA A 85 -6.61 26.31 -9.90
N PHE A 86 -7.81 25.76 -9.69
CA PHE A 86 -8.62 25.12 -10.73
C PHE A 86 -10.04 25.69 -10.78
N GLY A 87 -10.27 26.62 -11.72
CA GLY A 87 -11.56 27.26 -11.90
C GLY A 87 -12.71 26.31 -12.29
N PRO A 88 -13.96 26.80 -12.34
CA PRO A 88 -15.15 25.98 -12.58
C PRO A 88 -15.15 25.22 -13.92
N GLN A 89 -14.46 25.76 -14.93
CA GLN A 89 -14.36 25.18 -16.28
C GLN A 89 -13.05 24.43 -16.52
N ALA A 90 -12.22 24.24 -15.49
CA ALA A 90 -10.98 23.48 -15.64
C ALA A 90 -11.29 22.05 -16.10
N PRO A 91 -10.59 21.49 -17.10
CA PRO A 91 -10.73 20.09 -17.47
C PRO A 91 -10.32 19.19 -16.30
N PHE A 92 -10.83 17.97 -16.27
CA PHE A 92 -10.36 16.98 -15.30
C PHE A 92 -8.87 16.67 -15.57
N PRO A 93 -8.00 16.74 -14.55
CA PRO A 93 -6.57 16.47 -14.73
C PRO A 93 -6.30 15.03 -15.18
N GLY A 94 -5.30 14.85 -16.05
CA GLY A 94 -4.73 13.54 -16.36
C GLY A 94 -3.75 13.05 -15.29
N ASP A 95 -3.26 11.82 -15.41
CA ASP A 95 -2.44 11.17 -14.39
C ASP A 95 -1.17 11.94 -14.00
N GLU A 96 -0.38 12.40 -14.98
CA GLU A 96 0.83 13.22 -14.71
C GLU A 96 0.50 14.52 -13.98
N GLN A 97 -0.65 15.11 -14.29
CA GLN A 97 -1.10 16.32 -13.61
C GLN A 97 -1.55 16.03 -12.18
N TRP A 98 -2.23 14.90 -11.94
CA TRP A 98 -2.55 14.45 -10.58
C TRP A 98 -1.31 14.14 -9.74
N GLN A 99 -0.25 13.60 -10.36
CA GLN A 99 1.05 13.44 -9.70
C GLN A 99 1.63 14.78 -9.26
N GLN A 100 1.58 15.80 -10.11
CA GLN A 100 2.05 17.14 -9.74
C GLN A 100 1.20 17.77 -8.65
N ILE A 101 -0.13 17.66 -8.77
CA ILE A 101 -1.08 18.16 -7.77
C ILE A 101 -0.81 17.53 -6.40
N SER A 102 -0.62 16.22 -6.31
CA SER A 102 -0.30 15.57 -5.04
C SER A 102 1.04 16.01 -4.47
N GLN A 103 2.08 16.08 -5.30
CA GLN A 103 3.39 16.55 -4.84
C GLN A 103 3.29 17.95 -4.24
N GLN A 104 2.53 18.84 -4.87
CA GLN A 104 2.34 20.22 -4.44
C GLN A 104 1.43 20.36 -3.21
N HIS A 105 0.37 19.57 -3.11
CA HIS A 105 -0.70 19.80 -2.15
C HIS A 105 -0.78 18.75 -1.03
N CYS A 106 -0.29 17.53 -1.24
CA CYS A 106 -0.42 16.41 -0.31
C CYS A 106 0.87 16.03 0.43
N THR A 107 2.05 16.32 -0.12
CA THR A 107 3.33 15.97 0.51
C THR A 107 3.46 16.59 1.91
N GLN A 108 3.31 17.91 2.02
CA GLN A 108 3.45 18.60 3.31
C GLN A 108 2.36 18.18 4.30
N VAL A 109 1.12 18.02 3.82
CA VAL A 109 -0.01 17.56 4.65
C VAL A 109 0.28 16.19 5.25
N SER A 110 0.85 15.28 4.46
CA SER A 110 1.19 13.93 4.92
C SER A 110 2.39 13.93 5.85
N LEU A 111 3.39 14.77 5.59
CA LEU A 111 4.53 14.97 6.49
C LEU A 111 4.08 15.49 7.86
N ASP A 112 3.21 16.50 7.89
CA ASP A 112 2.65 17.06 9.12
C ASP A 112 1.80 16.02 9.86
N TYR A 113 1.01 15.25 9.12
CA TYR A 113 0.20 14.17 9.67
C TYR A 113 1.06 13.12 10.39
N LEU A 114 2.21 12.76 9.82
CA LEU A 114 3.20 11.84 10.38
C LEU A 114 4.11 12.48 11.45
N GLY A 115 3.84 13.73 11.86
CA GLY A 115 4.62 14.42 12.88
C GLY A 115 6.05 14.74 12.44
N GLY A 116 6.26 15.03 11.15
CA GLY A 116 7.55 15.36 10.58
C GLY A 116 8.44 14.15 10.27
N LYS A 117 7.91 12.93 10.38
CA LYS A 117 8.65 11.67 10.14
C LYS A 117 8.10 10.96 8.92
N PHE A 118 8.43 11.41 7.73
CA PHE A 118 8.14 10.66 6.51
C PHE A 118 9.44 10.05 6.00
N ASP A 119 9.47 8.73 5.81
CA ASP A 119 10.62 8.05 5.22
C ASP A 119 10.54 8.12 3.69
N PRO A 120 11.45 8.85 3.01
CA PRO A 120 11.45 8.94 1.55
C PRO A 120 11.73 7.62 0.84
N PHE A 121 12.27 6.62 1.55
CA PHE A 121 12.52 5.27 1.06
C PHE A 121 11.73 4.21 1.85
N GLY A 122 10.68 4.65 2.54
CA GLY A 122 9.81 3.78 3.32
C GLY A 122 8.68 3.16 2.51
N LYS A 123 7.90 2.30 3.17
CA LYS A 123 6.78 1.57 2.55
C LYS A 123 5.58 2.44 2.16
N TYR A 124 5.48 3.66 2.70
CA TYR A 124 4.34 4.54 2.46
C TYR A 124 4.62 5.53 1.32
N THR A 125 3.69 5.63 0.39
CA THR A 125 3.65 6.67 -0.65
C THR A 125 2.50 7.64 -0.40
N VAL A 126 2.62 8.86 -0.93
CA VAL A 126 1.61 9.93 -0.77
C VAL A 126 0.76 10.05 -2.02
N GLY A 127 -0.55 9.89 -1.86
CA GLY A 127 -1.52 9.94 -2.95
C GLY A 127 -2.76 10.80 -2.65
N PRO A 128 -3.43 11.37 -3.67
CA PRO A 128 -4.71 12.03 -3.52
C PRO A 128 -5.85 11.09 -3.92
N LEU A 129 -6.92 11.07 -3.12
CA LEU A 129 -8.25 10.71 -3.61
C LEU A 129 -8.92 11.97 -4.15
N ASN A 130 -9.09 12.01 -5.46
CA ASN A 130 -9.72 13.11 -6.18
C ASN A 130 -11.27 12.95 -6.19
N PRO A 131 -12.03 14.01 -6.51
CA PRO A 131 -13.49 13.95 -6.42
C PRO A 131 -14.18 13.15 -7.53
N GLY A 132 -13.43 12.66 -8.53
CA GLY A 132 -13.93 12.03 -9.75
C GLY A 132 -14.44 13.04 -10.79
N GLU A 133 -14.50 12.64 -12.06
CA GLU A 133 -14.88 13.51 -13.19
C GLU A 133 -16.26 14.15 -13.00
N ARG A 134 -17.26 13.37 -12.58
CA ARG A 134 -18.63 13.85 -12.41
C ARG A 134 -18.66 15.04 -11.45
N ARG A 135 -18.10 14.89 -10.26
CA ARG A 135 -18.14 15.95 -9.25
C ARG A 135 -17.15 17.07 -9.54
N TRP A 136 -16.05 16.78 -10.22
CA TRP A 136 -15.21 17.81 -10.81
C TRP A 136 -16.01 18.71 -11.77
N SER A 137 -16.86 18.13 -12.63
CA SER A 137 -17.74 18.92 -13.52
C SER A 137 -18.79 19.74 -12.75
N GLU A 138 -19.18 19.29 -11.56
CA GLU A 138 -20.07 20.01 -10.61
C GLU A 138 -19.33 21.08 -9.78
N GLY A 139 -18.02 21.27 -10.00
CA GLY A 139 -17.22 22.29 -9.32
C GLY A 139 -16.53 21.83 -8.04
N GLN A 140 -16.60 20.54 -7.68
CA GLN A 140 -15.88 20.02 -6.52
C GLN A 140 -14.37 20.02 -6.78
N ARG A 141 -13.60 20.56 -5.83
CA ARG A 141 -12.15 20.73 -5.91
C ARG A 141 -11.43 20.29 -4.63
N THR A 142 -12.11 19.51 -3.79
CA THR A 142 -11.55 19.00 -2.54
C THR A 142 -10.91 17.63 -2.75
N LEU A 143 -9.66 17.49 -2.33
CA LEU A 143 -8.85 16.28 -2.35
C LEU A 143 -8.72 15.70 -0.94
N ARG A 144 -8.61 14.38 -0.85
CA ARG A 144 -8.17 13.68 0.37
C ARG A 144 -6.75 13.24 0.11
N CYS A 145 -5.81 13.91 0.75
CA CYS A 145 -4.42 13.46 0.76
C CYS A 145 -4.32 12.26 1.71
N GLY A 146 -3.49 11.28 1.37
CA GLY A 146 -3.31 10.13 2.22
C GLY A 146 -2.11 9.28 1.86
N LEU A 147 -1.94 8.26 2.68
CA LEU A 147 -0.81 7.35 2.70
C LEU A 147 -1.26 5.98 2.22
N GLN A 148 -0.46 5.37 1.36
CA GLN A 148 -0.71 4.08 0.74
C GLN A 148 0.54 3.22 0.83
N VAL A 149 0.39 1.90 0.89
CA VAL A 149 1.51 0.99 0.68
C VAL A 149 1.51 0.60 -0.78
N ALA A 150 2.64 0.84 -1.46
CA ALA A 150 2.78 0.52 -2.87
C ALA A 150 4.00 -0.39 -3.07
N GLY A 151 3.84 -1.40 -3.91
CA GLY A 151 4.91 -2.33 -4.20
C GLY A 151 5.84 -1.81 -5.29
N PRO A 152 6.91 -2.56 -5.62
CA PRO A 152 7.95 -2.10 -6.54
C PRO A 152 7.46 -1.86 -7.98
N ALA A 153 6.43 -2.58 -8.43
CA ALA A 153 5.80 -2.34 -9.74
C ALA A 153 4.58 -1.41 -9.66
N GLY A 154 4.22 -1.02 -8.44
CA GLY A 154 3.33 0.08 -8.17
C GLY A 154 1.89 -0.28 -7.84
N GLY A 155 1.59 -1.57 -7.72
CA GLY A 155 0.33 -2.03 -7.16
C GLY A 155 0.12 -1.52 -5.74
N LEU A 156 -1.14 -1.26 -5.39
CA LEU A 156 -1.53 -0.89 -4.03
C LEU A 156 -1.79 -2.12 -3.17
N PHE A 157 -1.25 -2.05 -1.97
CA PHE A 157 -1.22 -3.15 -1.03
C PHE A 157 -2.06 -2.85 0.20
N PRO A 158 -2.76 -3.86 0.73
CA PRO A 158 -3.45 -3.71 2.00
C PRO A 158 -2.45 -3.46 3.13
N SER A 159 -2.67 -2.39 3.88
CA SER A 159 -2.01 -2.07 5.14
C SER A 159 -2.93 -2.37 6.32
N PHE A 160 -2.30 -2.48 7.49
CA PHE A 160 -2.93 -2.66 8.79
C PHE A 160 -2.28 -1.66 9.74
N GLY A 161 -3.01 -1.22 10.77
CA GLY A 161 -2.59 -0.18 11.71
C GLY A 161 -2.44 1.20 11.08
N SER A 162 -2.37 2.24 11.92
CA SER A 162 -2.17 3.61 11.44
C SER A 162 -0.71 3.90 11.10
N ALA A 163 -0.48 4.51 9.94
CA ALA A 163 0.79 5.01 9.46
C ALA A 163 1.49 5.98 10.42
N ARG A 164 0.73 6.67 11.30
CA ARG A 164 1.32 7.51 12.36
C ARG A 164 2.14 6.74 13.39
N THR A 165 1.82 5.46 13.56
CA THR A 165 2.36 4.62 14.63
C THR A 165 3.17 3.44 14.11
N GLN A 166 2.99 3.10 12.84
CA GLN A 166 3.68 2.00 12.19
C GLN A 166 5.13 2.35 11.88
N ASP A 167 5.99 1.33 11.94
CA ASP A 167 7.33 1.39 11.35
C ASP A 167 7.20 1.57 9.83
N GLN A 168 7.98 2.49 9.25
CA GLN A 168 7.91 2.84 7.84
C GLN A 168 8.93 2.10 6.98
N SER A 169 9.78 1.25 7.56
CA SER A 169 10.77 0.51 6.78
C SER A 169 10.08 -0.24 5.66
N ASP A 170 10.59 -0.07 4.44
CA ASP A 170 10.17 -0.86 3.28
C ASP A 170 10.69 -2.30 3.44
N VAL A 171 9.90 -3.11 4.14
CA VAL A 171 10.15 -4.53 4.39
C VAL A 171 8.86 -5.33 4.23
N TYR A 172 9.03 -6.55 3.75
CA TYR A 172 7.96 -7.53 3.58
C TYR A 172 8.06 -8.61 4.66
N ASP A 173 6.94 -9.25 4.98
CA ASP A 173 6.94 -10.40 5.88
C ASP A 173 7.65 -11.61 5.26
N PRO A 174 8.27 -12.49 6.07
CA PRO A 174 8.81 -13.76 5.59
C PRO A 174 7.75 -14.58 4.83
N GLY A 175 8.17 -15.28 3.79
CA GLY A 175 7.31 -16.06 2.88
C GLY A 175 6.68 -15.27 1.74
N VAL A 176 6.87 -13.95 1.68
CA VAL A 176 6.49 -13.15 0.50
C VAL A 176 7.50 -13.40 -0.62
N CYS A 177 7.01 -13.62 -1.84
CA CYS A 177 7.83 -13.69 -3.04
C CYS A 177 7.62 -12.44 -3.90
N LEU A 178 8.69 -11.68 -4.14
CA LEU A 178 8.66 -10.47 -4.93
C LEU A 178 8.92 -10.81 -6.40
N GLY A 179 7.96 -10.48 -7.27
CA GLY A 179 7.95 -10.83 -8.68
C GLY A 179 9.15 -10.28 -9.47
N ILE A 180 9.08 -10.44 -10.79
CA ILE A 180 10.03 -9.81 -11.71
C ILE A 180 9.25 -8.91 -12.68
N ASN A 181 9.73 -7.69 -12.88
CA ASN A 181 9.20 -6.75 -13.86
C ASN A 181 10.32 -6.28 -14.78
N GLY A 182 10.44 -6.95 -15.93
CA GLY A 182 11.58 -6.75 -16.84
C GLY A 182 12.90 -7.14 -16.16
N LYS A 183 13.71 -6.14 -15.81
CA LYS A 183 15.01 -6.30 -15.14
C LYS A 183 14.99 -5.81 -13.67
N SER A 184 13.81 -5.44 -13.18
CA SER A 184 13.59 -4.89 -11.85
C SER A 184 12.74 -5.83 -11.00
N VAL A 185 12.74 -5.60 -9.68
CA VAL A 185 11.85 -6.30 -8.75
C VAL A 185 10.40 -5.93 -9.07
N GLY A 186 9.53 -6.92 -9.08
CA GLY A 186 8.10 -6.75 -9.25
C GLY A 186 7.33 -6.81 -7.93
N ASP A 187 6.04 -6.57 -8.02
CA ASP A 187 5.11 -6.71 -6.90
C ASP A 187 5.07 -8.15 -6.35
N PRO A 188 4.66 -8.33 -5.08
CA PRO A 188 4.37 -9.64 -4.50
C PRO A 188 3.51 -10.57 -5.37
N VAL A 189 3.99 -11.80 -5.56
CA VAL A 189 3.36 -12.90 -6.31
C VAL A 189 3.36 -14.20 -5.50
N ASP A 190 2.59 -15.19 -5.95
CA ASP A 190 2.71 -16.56 -5.44
C ASP A 190 4.11 -17.12 -5.79
N CYS A 191 4.80 -17.73 -4.83
CA CYS A 191 6.16 -18.26 -5.02
C CYS A 191 6.26 -19.35 -6.11
N ALA A 192 5.16 -20.01 -6.48
CA ALA A 192 5.13 -20.92 -7.63
C ALA A 192 5.29 -20.19 -8.98
N GLN A 193 5.02 -18.88 -9.02
CA GLN A 193 5.24 -18.02 -10.18
C GLN A 193 6.69 -17.54 -10.26
N PRO A 194 7.17 -17.11 -11.45
CA PRO A 194 8.47 -16.49 -11.60
C PRO A 194 8.62 -15.25 -10.73
N HIS A 195 9.63 -15.23 -9.87
CA HIS A 195 9.91 -14.14 -8.95
C HIS A 195 11.42 -13.94 -8.75
N THR A 196 11.81 -12.78 -8.26
CA THR A 196 13.21 -12.42 -8.07
C THR A 196 13.71 -12.88 -6.70
N PHE A 197 12.93 -12.59 -5.67
CA PHE A 197 13.33 -12.81 -4.28
C PHE A 197 12.21 -13.46 -3.48
N GLU A 198 12.55 -14.46 -2.68
CA GLU A 198 11.74 -14.87 -1.54
C GLU A 198 12.27 -14.20 -0.28
N ILE A 199 11.38 -13.57 0.48
CA ILE A 199 11.72 -12.95 1.75
C ILE A 199 11.78 -14.03 2.81
N VAL A 200 12.93 -14.18 3.47
CA VAL A 200 13.15 -15.22 4.48
C VAL A 200 13.19 -14.67 5.90
N GLY A 201 13.33 -13.36 6.06
CA GLY A 201 13.50 -12.72 7.36
C GLY A 201 13.42 -11.20 7.35
N VAL A 202 13.27 -10.64 8.55
CA VAL A 202 13.40 -9.20 8.82
C VAL A 202 14.36 -9.04 9.99
N VAL A 203 15.39 -8.22 9.81
CA VAL A 203 16.38 -7.89 10.85
C VAL A 203 16.15 -6.45 11.31
N ASN A 204 16.18 -6.24 12.63
CA ASN A 204 16.15 -4.91 13.22
C ASN A 204 17.58 -4.42 13.50
N LEU A 205 18.14 -3.63 12.58
CA LEU A 205 19.48 -3.05 12.68
C LEU A 205 19.60 -2.10 13.90
N GLY A 206 18.48 -1.54 14.36
CA GLY A 206 18.38 -0.68 15.53
C GLY A 206 18.67 -1.37 16.86
N GLN A 207 18.71 -2.71 16.90
CA GLN A 207 19.09 -3.44 18.11
C GLN A 207 20.59 -3.39 18.36
N ALA A 208 21.41 -3.35 17.31
CA ALA A 208 22.86 -3.32 17.42
C ALA A 208 23.44 -1.93 17.71
N SER A 209 22.78 -0.87 17.21
CA SER A 209 23.18 0.53 17.41
C SER A 209 21.99 1.47 17.31
N GLN A 210 22.01 2.56 18.08
CA GLN A 210 21.09 3.69 17.87
C GLN A 210 21.64 4.72 16.86
N GLU A 211 22.96 4.76 16.69
CA GLU A 211 23.62 5.57 15.67
C GLU A 211 23.56 4.87 14.32
N PHE A 212 23.49 5.66 13.24
CA PHE A 212 23.45 5.14 11.88
C PHE A 212 24.72 4.33 11.57
N PRO A 213 24.61 3.01 11.31
CA PRO A 213 25.75 2.18 10.94
C PRO A 213 26.23 2.51 9.52
N SER A 214 27.56 2.53 9.33
CA SER A 214 28.13 2.67 7.98
C SER A 214 27.66 1.51 7.08
N PRO A 215 27.65 1.68 5.74
CA PRO A 215 27.26 0.61 4.83
C PRO A 215 28.01 -0.70 5.08
N GLU A 216 29.32 -0.64 5.31
CA GLU A 216 30.15 -1.83 5.57
C GLU A 216 29.74 -2.53 6.88
N ARG A 217 29.36 -1.75 7.90
CA ARG A 217 28.90 -2.31 9.17
C ARG A 217 27.50 -2.92 9.03
N GLN A 218 26.63 -2.34 8.20
CA GLN A 218 25.35 -2.95 7.87
C GLN A 218 25.57 -4.28 7.17
N ASP A 219 26.45 -4.34 6.17
CA ASP A 219 26.75 -5.57 5.44
C ASP A 219 27.30 -6.67 6.34
N GLU A 220 28.22 -6.34 7.25
CA GLU A 220 28.76 -7.32 8.21
C GLU A 220 27.67 -7.92 9.12
N VAL A 221 26.77 -7.07 9.63
CA VAL A 221 25.66 -7.52 10.50
C VAL A 221 24.65 -8.34 9.70
N MET A 222 24.24 -7.84 8.53
CA MET A 222 23.22 -8.47 7.71
C MET A 222 23.71 -9.80 7.12
N ALA A 223 24.98 -9.91 6.71
CA ALA A 223 25.55 -11.17 6.25
C ALA A 223 25.41 -12.27 7.30
N GLY A 224 25.84 -12.01 8.53
CA GLY A 224 25.76 -13.00 9.61
C GLY A 224 24.33 -13.36 10.00
N GLU A 225 23.44 -12.38 10.17
CA GLU A 225 22.06 -12.63 10.56
C GLU A 225 21.24 -13.29 9.44
N CYS A 226 21.39 -12.84 8.19
CA CYS A 226 20.62 -13.38 7.08
C CYS A 226 21.05 -14.79 6.70
N ASP A 227 22.33 -15.14 6.81
CA ASP A 227 22.77 -16.53 6.63
C ASP A 227 22.13 -17.46 7.67
N ARG A 228 22.12 -17.02 8.95
CA ARG A 228 21.49 -17.77 10.04
C ARG A 228 19.99 -17.92 9.82
N ILE A 229 19.29 -16.83 9.50
CA ILE A 229 17.83 -16.83 9.29
C ILE A 229 17.45 -17.66 8.06
N ALA A 230 18.19 -17.56 6.96
CA ALA A 230 17.93 -18.33 5.74
C ALA A 230 18.13 -19.84 5.98
N ALA A 231 19.16 -20.23 6.74
CA ALA A 231 19.37 -21.61 7.13
C ALA A 231 18.22 -22.16 7.99
N GLU A 232 17.73 -21.38 8.96
CA GLU A 232 16.57 -21.75 9.79
C GLU A 232 15.29 -21.88 8.95
N TYR A 233 15.00 -20.87 8.12
CA TYR A 233 13.81 -20.82 7.26
C TYR A 233 13.73 -22.00 6.27
N SER A 234 14.88 -22.38 5.70
CA SER A 234 14.97 -23.44 4.69
C SER A 234 15.20 -24.85 5.26
N GLY A 235 15.48 -24.98 6.56
CA GLY A 235 15.89 -26.25 7.16
C GLY A 235 17.30 -26.69 6.72
N GLY A 236 18.19 -25.74 6.45
CA GLY A 236 19.57 -25.99 6.06
C GLY A 236 19.76 -26.36 4.59
N ALA A 237 18.96 -25.80 3.68
CA ALA A 237 19.09 -26.07 2.26
C ALA A 237 20.43 -25.55 1.70
N ASP A 238 21.03 -26.29 0.78
CA ASP A 238 22.17 -25.83 -0.01
C ASP A 238 21.67 -24.90 -1.14
N PHE A 239 21.74 -23.58 -0.91
CA PHE A 239 21.32 -22.58 -1.90
C PHE A 239 22.21 -22.59 -3.14
N GLY A 240 23.52 -22.79 -2.97
CA GLY A 240 24.47 -22.81 -4.08
C GLY A 240 24.19 -23.95 -5.05
N ALA A 241 23.86 -25.14 -4.54
CA ALA A 241 23.45 -26.28 -5.36
C ALA A 241 22.14 -26.03 -6.16
N LYS A 242 21.34 -25.05 -5.73
CA LYS A 242 20.11 -24.60 -6.41
C LYS A 242 20.31 -23.38 -7.30
N GLY A 243 21.53 -22.84 -7.41
CA GLY A 243 21.82 -21.60 -8.13
C GLY A 243 21.23 -20.35 -7.45
N LEU A 244 20.99 -20.42 -6.13
CA LEU A 244 20.43 -19.36 -5.31
C LEU A 244 21.50 -18.77 -4.38
N ILE A 245 21.28 -17.53 -3.96
CA ILE A 245 22.11 -16.80 -3.00
C ILE A 245 21.25 -16.15 -1.92
N VAL A 246 21.82 -16.01 -0.73
CA VAL A 246 21.30 -15.15 0.33
C VAL A 246 21.77 -13.72 0.06
N THR A 247 20.86 -12.76 0.18
CA THR A 247 21.13 -11.33 0.03
C THR A 247 20.21 -10.53 0.97
N TRP A 248 20.41 -9.23 1.07
CA TRP A 248 19.71 -8.39 2.04
C TRP A 248 19.54 -6.96 1.53
N ASP A 249 18.65 -6.23 2.19
CA ASP A 249 18.55 -4.79 2.06
C ASP A 249 19.42 -4.08 3.10
N THR A 250 19.79 -2.84 2.81
CA THR A 250 20.42 -1.90 3.75
C THR A 250 19.49 -0.71 3.99
N ARG A 251 19.80 0.12 4.99
CA ARG A 251 19.04 1.34 5.32
C ARG A 251 19.85 2.58 4.96
N ALA A 252 19.16 3.53 4.32
CA ALA A 252 19.66 4.87 4.06
C ALA A 252 19.70 5.71 5.35
N ALA A 253 20.55 6.74 5.38
CA ALA A 253 20.68 7.62 6.54
C ALA A 253 19.38 8.41 6.79
N GLU A 254 18.68 8.79 5.74
CA GLU A 254 17.40 9.48 5.75
C GLU A 254 16.32 8.62 6.40
N SER A 255 16.20 7.35 5.99
CA SER A 255 15.30 6.36 6.59
C SER A 255 15.61 6.15 8.07
N TRP A 256 16.90 6.01 8.41
CA TRP A 256 17.34 5.83 9.79
C TRP A 256 16.96 7.03 10.67
N ALA A 257 17.13 8.25 10.16
CA ALA A 257 16.85 9.49 10.89
C ALA A 257 15.38 9.63 11.30
N VAL A 258 14.46 9.04 10.52
CA VAL A 258 13.02 9.05 10.84
C VAL A 258 12.54 7.79 11.55
N GLY A 259 13.41 6.80 11.75
CA GLY A 259 13.18 5.63 12.61
C GLY A 259 13.02 4.30 11.89
N SER A 260 13.17 4.26 10.56
CA SER A 260 13.11 3.01 9.78
C SER A 260 14.40 2.22 9.94
N LYS A 261 14.35 1.16 10.74
CA LYS A 261 15.52 0.36 11.15
C LYS A 261 15.42 -1.12 10.76
N LEU A 262 14.37 -1.51 10.05
CA LEU A 262 14.16 -2.88 9.61
C LEU A 262 14.70 -3.09 8.20
N ALA A 263 15.30 -4.26 7.96
CA ALA A 263 15.79 -4.65 6.65
C ALA A 263 15.45 -6.12 6.35
N ASN A 264 15.13 -6.45 5.10
CA ASN A 264 14.82 -7.83 4.71
C ASN A 264 16.07 -8.68 4.50
N CYS A 265 15.99 -9.93 4.92
CA CYS A 265 16.81 -11.03 4.43
C CYS A 265 16.07 -11.74 3.30
N LYS A 266 16.76 -12.05 2.21
CA LYS A 266 16.15 -12.49 0.96
C LYS A 266 16.96 -13.62 0.35
N VAL A 267 16.28 -14.52 -0.36
CA VAL A 267 16.92 -15.52 -1.22
C VAL A 267 16.49 -15.28 -2.66
N GLY A 268 17.46 -15.24 -3.58
CA GLY A 268 17.21 -15.02 -5.00
C GLY A 268 18.17 -15.81 -5.88
N ALA A 269 17.86 -15.91 -7.17
CA ALA A 269 18.81 -16.45 -8.13
C ALA A 269 20.03 -15.54 -8.28
N VAL A 270 21.19 -16.13 -8.57
CA VAL A 270 22.38 -15.35 -8.92
C VAL A 270 22.06 -14.45 -10.11
N PRO A 271 22.24 -13.11 -10.01
CA PRO A 271 21.95 -12.21 -11.11
C PRO A 271 22.79 -12.54 -12.36
N ALA A 272 22.18 -12.39 -13.53
CA ALA A 272 22.87 -12.47 -14.80
C ALA A 272 23.60 -11.14 -15.09
N ALA A 273 24.52 -11.15 -16.06
CA ALA A 273 25.28 -9.96 -16.45
C ALA A 273 24.38 -8.79 -16.87
N ASP A 274 23.15 -9.06 -17.30
CA ASP A 274 22.22 -8.08 -17.81
C ASP A 274 21.03 -7.79 -16.85
N GLY A 275 21.02 -8.32 -15.62
CA GLY A 275 20.05 -7.95 -14.60
C GLY A 275 19.60 -9.09 -13.67
N LEU A 276 18.52 -8.82 -12.94
CA LEU A 276 17.87 -9.77 -12.03
C LEU A 276 17.37 -11.00 -12.80
N THR A 277 17.49 -12.17 -12.18
CA THR A 277 17.07 -13.45 -12.76
C THR A 277 15.88 -14.00 -11.99
N ALA A 278 14.84 -14.41 -12.72
CA ALA A 278 13.67 -15.03 -12.13
C ALA A 278 13.91 -16.51 -11.80
N TRP A 279 13.29 -16.98 -10.73
CA TRP A 279 13.20 -18.39 -10.38
C TRP A 279 11.81 -18.72 -9.85
N ASN A 280 11.51 -20.02 -9.72
CA ASN A 280 10.20 -20.51 -9.30
C ASN A 280 10.35 -21.46 -8.11
N GLY A 281 9.32 -21.50 -7.26
CA GLY A 281 9.24 -22.35 -6.09
C GLY A 281 9.53 -21.58 -4.80
N SER A 282 9.62 -22.28 -3.68
CA SER A 282 9.98 -21.67 -2.41
C SER A 282 11.14 -22.44 -1.78
N VAL A 283 12.03 -21.73 -1.10
CA VAL A 283 13.10 -22.32 -0.27
C VAL A 283 12.63 -22.66 1.13
N ARG A 284 11.39 -22.32 1.49
CA ARG A 284 10.81 -22.62 2.80
C ARG A 284 10.83 -24.12 3.06
N ASN A 285 11.25 -24.51 4.26
CA ASN A 285 11.11 -25.89 4.70
C ASN A 285 9.61 -26.27 4.72
N PRO A 286 9.18 -27.28 3.94
CA PRO A 286 7.76 -27.67 3.87
C PRO A 286 7.23 -28.23 5.19
N ASN A 287 8.13 -28.64 6.10
CA ASN A 287 7.80 -29.15 7.42
C ASN A 287 7.91 -28.07 8.53
N ALA A 288 8.26 -26.83 8.19
CA ALA A 288 8.34 -25.75 9.17
C ALA A 288 6.94 -25.34 9.67
N PRO A 289 6.80 -24.98 10.97
CA PRO A 289 5.57 -24.41 11.52
C PRO A 289 5.08 -23.23 10.68
N PRO A 290 3.76 -22.94 10.61
CA PRO A 290 3.25 -21.78 9.89
C PRO A 290 3.96 -20.47 10.29
N LEU A 291 4.15 -19.57 9.32
CA LEU A 291 4.75 -18.27 9.61
C LEU A 291 3.76 -17.43 10.43
N THR A 292 4.27 -16.79 11.48
CA THR A 292 3.58 -15.70 12.16
C THR A 292 3.95 -14.41 11.43
N THR A 293 3.13 -13.99 10.48
CA THR A 293 3.36 -12.76 9.74
C THR A 293 2.76 -11.58 10.49
N SER A 294 3.38 -10.40 10.38
CA SER A 294 2.82 -9.17 10.98
C SER A 294 1.60 -8.71 10.19
N ASN A 295 1.58 -9.01 8.89
CA ASN A 295 0.47 -8.82 7.97
C ASN A 295 0.19 -10.13 7.19
N PRO A 296 -1.06 -10.46 6.86
CA PRO A 296 -1.36 -11.62 6.03
C PRO A 296 -0.60 -11.56 4.68
N PRO A 297 -0.20 -12.71 4.11
CA PRO A 297 0.54 -12.78 2.85
C PRO A 297 -0.12 -11.95 1.76
N GLN A 298 0.65 -11.02 1.21
CA GLN A 298 0.22 -10.05 0.22
C GLN A 298 0.37 -10.71 -1.15
N THR A 299 -0.68 -11.32 -1.71
CA THR A 299 -0.68 -11.74 -3.12
C THR A 299 -1.47 -10.72 -3.91
N THR A 300 -0.83 -10.05 -4.87
CA THR A 300 -1.57 -9.13 -5.75
C THR A 300 -2.62 -9.88 -6.55
N ALA A 301 -3.85 -9.37 -6.51
CA ALA A 301 -4.86 -9.58 -7.53
C ALA A 301 -5.70 -8.31 -7.65
N VAL A 302 -5.08 -7.22 -8.14
CA VAL A 302 -5.82 -6.12 -8.75
C VAL A 302 -5.02 -5.65 -9.96
N GLN A 303 -5.43 -6.07 -11.15
CA GLN A 303 -4.98 -5.43 -12.39
C GLN A 303 -5.89 -4.22 -12.62
N GLN A 304 -5.27 -3.06 -12.84
CA GLN A 304 -5.98 -1.81 -13.05
C GLN A 304 -6.22 -1.61 -14.55
N GLU A 305 -7.49 -1.69 -15.00
CA GLU A 305 -7.87 -1.41 -16.39
C GLU A 305 -8.52 -0.03 -16.59
N ASP A 306 -8.92 0.69 -15.52
CA ASP A 306 -9.50 2.05 -15.63
C ASP A 306 -9.11 2.98 -14.46
N ALA A 307 -9.09 4.29 -14.72
CA ALA A 307 -8.48 5.31 -13.89
C ALA A 307 -9.39 5.88 -12.78
N THR A 308 -8.89 5.86 -11.55
CA THR A 308 -9.16 6.88 -10.51
C THR A 308 -7.86 7.61 -10.17
N GLY A 309 -7.09 8.01 -11.20
CA GLY A 309 -5.70 8.43 -11.03
C GLY A 309 -4.81 7.28 -10.55
N ALA A 310 -3.71 7.03 -11.24
CA ALA A 310 -2.75 6.02 -10.77
C ALA A 310 -2.26 6.33 -9.34
N PRO A 311 -2.01 5.31 -8.50
CA PRO A 311 -1.19 5.46 -7.30
C PRO A 311 0.12 6.17 -7.67
N LEU A 312 0.46 7.21 -6.92
CA LEU A 312 1.55 8.09 -7.30
C LEU A 312 2.88 7.49 -6.89
N HIS A 313 3.65 7.10 -7.89
CA HIS A 313 5.05 6.73 -7.74
C HIS A 313 5.95 7.91 -8.11
N PRO A 314 6.95 8.25 -7.29
CA PRO A 314 8.08 9.02 -7.78
C PRO A 314 8.92 8.10 -8.66
N GLY A 315 8.70 8.17 -9.98
CA GLY A 315 9.64 7.68 -10.98
C GLY A 315 9.08 6.61 -11.92
N SER A 316 8.66 7.02 -13.11
CA SER A 316 8.87 6.28 -14.36
C SER A 316 8.52 7.16 -15.56
N SER A 317 9.46 8.02 -15.97
CA SER A 317 9.47 8.55 -17.33
C SER A 317 10.14 7.51 -18.23
N SER A 318 9.36 6.83 -19.06
CA SER A 318 9.89 6.22 -20.28
C SER A 318 9.94 7.29 -21.37
N ALA A 319 11.11 7.90 -21.54
CA ALA A 319 11.48 8.58 -22.77
C ALA A 319 12.99 8.41 -22.99
N GLU A 320 13.35 7.82 -24.13
CA GLU A 320 14.71 7.58 -24.59
C GLU A 320 15.56 8.87 -24.67
N SER A 321 16.79 8.76 -24.18
CA SER A 321 18.05 9.40 -24.63
C SER A 321 18.78 10.19 -23.55
N GLY A 322 19.98 9.72 -23.19
CA GLY A 322 20.98 10.49 -22.47
C GLY A 322 21.73 9.69 -21.40
N SER A 323 22.78 9.01 -21.82
CA SER A 323 23.71 8.23 -20.99
C SER A 323 24.19 9.01 -19.75
N SER A 324 23.93 8.47 -18.56
CA SER A 324 24.66 8.74 -17.32
C SER A 324 24.49 7.55 -16.39
N ALA A 325 25.58 6.84 -16.13
CA ALA A 325 25.61 5.62 -15.32
C ALA A 325 25.25 5.91 -13.84
N PRO A 326 24.49 5.03 -13.17
CA PRO A 326 24.32 5.10 -11.72
C PRO A 326 25.60 4.66 -10.99
N PRO A 327 25.84 5.11 -9.74
CA PRO A 327 26.99 4.68 -8.96
C PRO A 327 26.84 3.19 -8.62
N SER A 328 27.83 2.40 -9.02
CA SER A 328 27.93 0.97 -8.76
C SER A 328 27.98 0.67 -7.26
N SER A 329 27.05 -0.17 -6.79
CA SER A 329 27.24 -0.96 -5.57
C SER A 329 28.40 -1.93 -5.81
N SER A 330 29.50 -1.73 -5.09
CA SER A 330 30.69 -2.57 -5.19
C SER A 330 30.39 -3.98 -4.67
N SER A 331 30.01 -4.90 -5.58
CA SER A 331 30.14 -6.33 -5.34
C SER A 331 31.60 -6.70 -5.48
N VAL A 332 32.30 -6.92 -4.36
CA VAL A 332 33.67 -7.44 -4.37
C VAL A 332 33.62 -8.95 -4.53
N VAL A 333 34.12 -9.43 -5.68
CA VAL A 333 34.46 -10.83 -5.92
C VAL A 333 35.68 -11.19 -5.05
N PRO A 334 35.71 -12.32 -4.33
CA PRO A 334 36.90 -12.71 -3.57
C PRO A 334 37.96 -13.28 -4.53
N THR A 335 39.08 -12.56 -4.68
CA THR A 335 40.25 -13.06 -5.40
C THR A 335 41.01 -14.06 -4.53
N THR A 336 41.10 -15.29 -5.00
CA THR A 336 41.97 -16.36 -4.51
C THR A 336 43.43 -15.92 -4.47
N SER A 337 44.06 -15.98 -3.29
CA SER A 337 45.50 -15.75 -3.12
C SER A 337 46.28 -16.99 -3.57
N ALA A 338 47.10 -16.85 -4.60
CA ALA A 338 48.12 -17.84 -4.96
C ALA A 338 49.43 -17.49 -4.24
N SER A 339 49.90 -18.41 -3.40
CA SER A 339 51.21 -18.39 -2.76
C SER A 339 52.33 -18.45 -3.79
N VAL A 340 53.34 -17.58 -3.66
CA VAL A 340 54.61 -17.70 -4.38
C VAL A 340 55.67 -18.18 -3.39
N GLU A 341 56.20 -19.36 -3.67
CA GLU A 341 57.37 -19.96 -3.02
C GLU A 341 58.66 -19.32 -3.59
N PRO A 342 59.73 -19.09 -2.81
CA PRO A 342 60.98 -18.58 -3.34
C PRO A 342 61.91 -19.72 -3.76
N THR A 343 62.61 -19.56 -4.87
CA THR A 343 63.76 -20.42 -5.23
C THR A 343 65.01 -19.55 -5.40
N GLU A 344 66.12 -20.06 -4.85
CA GLU A 344 67.50 -19.59 -5.03
C GLU A 344 67.94 -19.51 -6.50
#